data_AF-A0A9E3VN53-F1
#
_entry.id   AF-A0A9E3VN53-F1
#
_cell.length_a   1.000
_cell.length_b   1.000
_cell.length_c   1.000
_cell.angle_alpha   90.00
_cell.angle_beta   90.00
_cell.angle_gamma   90.00
#
_symmetry.space_group_name_H-M   'P 1'
#
loop_
_entity.id
_entity.type
_entity.pdbx_description
1 polymer ?
#
loop_
_entity_poly.entity_id
_entity_poly.type
_entity_poly.pdbx_seq_one_letter_code
_entity_poly.pdbx_strand_id
1 'polypeptide(L)'
;MSILGKLAEFLLELVAMPPVQAPQRVHVLLDPKFFKLNGATTVVQRDQRPYWQQRSWSRNGPAFYGYFRTQHGSWEGKAEQSPSGRLDLYIRDPPELLRFHHHWSCFSKQKHGWYSIHHTKMSDLSAEILAIETILMECHSHGDNSMSKAN
;
A
#
# COMPACT_ATOMS: atom_id res chain seq x y z
N MET A 1 9.24 52.43 -1.91
CA MET A 1 9.65 51.05 -1.60
C MET A 1 8.40 50.20 -1.64
N SER A 2 8.27 49.34 -2.65
CA SER A 2 7.23 48.30 -2.60
C SER A 2 7.85 47.06 -3.21
N ILE A 3 7.82 45.99 -2.42
CA ILE A 3 8.45 44.69 -2.67
C ILE A 3 7.55 43.91 -3.64
N LEU A 4 7.15 44.59 -4.72
CA LEU A 4 6.77 43.98 -5.98
C LEU A 4 7.97 43.16 -6.45
N GLY A 5 7.80 41.85 -6.56
CA GLY A 5 8.60 41.06 -7.48
C GLY A 5 9.36 39.85 -6.96
N LYS A 6 9.10 39.34 -5.73
CA LYS A 6 9.80 38.12 -5.25
C LYS A 6 8.95 37.03 -4.59
N LEU A 7 7.62 37.15 -4.56
CA LEU A 7 6.75 36.13 -3.95
C LEU A 7 5.71 35.51 -4.90
N ALA A 8 5.70 35.90 -6.17
CA ALA A 8 4.80 35.32 -7.18
C ALA A 8 5.46 34.24 -8.06
N GLU A 9 6.77 34.01 -7.92
CA GLU A 9 7.56 33.05 -8.72
C GLU A 9 7.94 31.77 -7.94
N PHE A 10 7.23 31.46 -6.85
CA PHE A 10 7.51 30.24 -6.05
C PHE A 10 6.26 29.44 -5.67
N LEU A 11 5.10 29.77 -6.25
CA LEU A 11 3.82 29.10 -5.99
C LEU A 11 3.11 28.73 -7.29
N LEU A 12 3.83 28.08 -8.21
CA LEU A 12 3.23 27.54 -9.44
C LEU A 12 3.99 26.31 -10.01
N GLU A 13 4.64 25.51 -9.15
CA GLU A 13 5.42 24.35 -9.64
C GLU A 13 5.21 23.01 -8.92
N LEU A 14 4.19 22.84 -8.08
CA LEU A 14 4.06 21.60 -7.28
C LEU A 14 2.68 20.94 -7.23
N VAL A 15 1.90 21.03 -8.32
CA VAL A 15 0.82 20.05 -8.57
C VAL A 15 0.73 19.74 -10.06
N ALA A 16 1.71 19.00 -10.56
CA ALA A 16 1.55 18.18 -11.76
C ALA A 16 2.25 16.85 -11.49
N MET A 17 1.60 15.98 -10.72
CA MET A 17 1.96 14.56 -10.80
C MET A 17 1.76 14.15 -12.26
N PRO A 18 2.74 13.52 -12.92
CA PRO A 18 2.52 12.98 -14.26
C PRO A 18 1.29 12.05 -14.19
N PRO A 19 0.43 12.02 -15.22
CA PRO A 19 -0.71 11.11 -15.22
C PRO A 19 -0.19 9.70 -14.93
N VAL A 20 -0.72 9.07 -13.87
CA VAL A 20 -0.49 7.66 -13.61
C VAL A 20 -1.00 6.92 -14.83
N GLN A 21 -0.07 6.47 -15.68
CA GLN A 21 -0.41 5.65 -16.83
C GLN A 21 -1.06 4.38 -16.28
N ALA A 22 -2.33 4.18 -16.60
CA ALA A 22 -3.00 2.92 -16.30
C ALA A 22 -2.12 1.77 -16.86
N PRO A 23 -1.90 0.68 -16.12
CA PRO A 23 -1.18 -0.46 -16.66
C PRO A 23 -1.90 -0.89 -17.93
N GLN A 24 -1.24 -0.72 -19.09
CA GLN A 24 -1.82 -1.19 -20.33
C GLN A 24 -1.92 -2.70 -20.23
N ARG A 25 -3.16 -3.21 -20.25
CA ARG A 25 -3.44 -4.63 -20.37
C ARG A 25 -3.02 -5.05 -21.77
N VAL A 26 -1.77 -5.49 -21.92
CA VAL A 26 -1.30 -6.10 -23.15
C VAL A 26 -2.01 -7.45 -23.27
N HIS A 27 -3.08 -7.50 -24.04
CA HIS A 27 -3.61 -8.76 -24.55
C HIS A 27 -2.61 -9.26 -25.58
N VAL A 28 -1.60 -10.01 -25.12
CA VAL A 28 -0.78 -10.79 -26.04
C VAL A 28 -1.68 -11.91 -26.55
N LEU A 29 -2.27 -11.73 -27.72
CA LEU A 29 -2.83 -12.84 -28.46
C LEU A 29 -1.63 -13.72 -28.84
N LEU A 30 -1.41 -14.79 -28.09
CA LEU A 30 -0.31 -15.72 -28.34
C LEU A 30 -0.65 -16.49 -29.63
N ASP A 31 -0.32 -15.93 -30.79
CA ASP A 31 -0.35 -16.66 -32.05
C ASP A 31 0.81 -17.66 -32.04
N PRO A 32 0.54 -18.98 -32.03
CA PRO A 32 1.57 -20.01 -31.87
C PRO A 32 2.57 -20.06 -33.03
N LYS A 33 2.37 -19.30 -34.12
CA LYS A 33 3.25 -19.29 -35.29
C LYS A 33 4.37 -18.22 -35.25
N PHE A 34 4.42 -17.36 -34.23
CA PHE A 34 5.36 -16.23 -34.17
C PHE A 34 6.47 -16.30 -33.10
N PHE A 35 6.61 -17.40 -32.35
CA PHE A 35 7.74 -17.56 -31.43
C PHE A 35 9.02 -17.96 -32.16
N LYS A 36 9.60 -17.04 -32.94
CA LYS A 36 11.06 -17.03 -33.11
C LYS A 36 11.64 -16.43 -31.83
N LEU A 37 12.14 -17.30 -30.95
CA LEU A 37 12.98 -16.89 -29.81
C LEU A 37 14.28 -16.29 -30.35
N ASN A 38 14.25 -15.02 -30.74
CA ASN A 38 15.47 -14.23 -30.86
C ASN A 38 15.99 -14.05 -29.43
N GLY A 39 17.00 -14.83 -29.07
CA GLY A 39 17.56 -14.96 -27.72
C GLY A 39 18.25 -13.72 -27.18
N ALA A 40 17.51 -12.62 -27.02
CA ALA A 40 17.89 -11.53 -26.14
C ALA A 40 17.30 -11.82 -24.76
N THR A 41 18.13 -12.34 -23.85
CA THR A 41 17.77 -12.46 -22.43
C THR A 41 17.60 -11.06 -21.85
N THR A 42 16.36 -10.62 -21.65
CA THR A 42 16.08 -9.39 -20.89
C THR A 42 16.44 -9.65 -19.42
N VAL A 43 17.57 -9.11 -18.97
CA VAL A 43 17.96 -9.16 -17.55
C VAL A 43 17.06 -8.20 -16.79
N VAL A 44 16.10 -8.75 -16.04
CA VAL A 44 15.26 -7.96 -15.11
C VAL A 44 16.10 -7.67 -13.86
N GLN A 45 16.50 -6.41 -13.69
CA GLN A 45 17.19 -5.97 -12.49
C GLN A 45 16.19 -5.84 -11.34
N ARG A 46 16.45 -6.54 -10.23
CA ARG A 46 15.61 -6.48 -9.04
C ARG A 46 15.87 -5.16 -8.29
N ASP A 47 14.81 -4.43 -7.98
CA ASP A 47 14.89 -3.31 -7.04
C ASP A 47 15.33 -3.84 -5.67
N GLN A 48 16.44 -3.30 -5.16
CA GLN A 48 17.03 -3.71 -3.88
C GLN A 48 16.40 -3.00 -2.67
N ARG A 49 15.56 -1.98 -2.90
CA ARG A 49 14.89 -1.27 -1.81
C ARG A 49 13.87 -2.21 -1.14
N PRO A 50 13.82 -2.26 0.20
CA PRO A 50 12.77 -2.99 0.89
C PRO A 50 11.39 -2.43 0.55
N TYR A 51 10.34 -3.26 0.62
CA TYR A 51 9.00 -2.90 0.17
C TYR A 51 8.47 -1.64 0.88
N TRP A 52 8.72 -1.50 2.18
CA TRP A 52 8.29 -0.30 2.93
C TRP A 52 8.86 1.01 2.33
N GLN A 53 10.11 1.00 1.85
CA GLN A 53 10.71 2.17 1.17
C GLN A 53 10.08 2.41 -0.20
N GLN A 54 9.85 1.33 -0.97
CA GLN A 54 9.17 1.42 -2.26
C GLN A 54 7.76 2.04 -2.11
N ARG A 55 7.12 1.79 -0.96
CA ARG A 55 5.80 2.31 -0.58
C ARG A 55 5.86 3.63 0.18
N SER A 56 7.01 4.32 0.17
CA SER A 56 7.20 5.63 0.78
C SER A 56 6.84 5.68 2.28
N TRP A 57 7.02 4.57 3.00
CA TRP A 57 7.02 4.62 4.45
C TRP A 57 8.30 5.30 4.92
N SER A 58 8.18 6.16 5.92
CA SER A 58 9.29 6.88 6.53
C SER A 58 9.59 6.32 7.90
N ARG A 59 10.86 6.36 8.30
CA ARG A 59 11.31 5.97 9.64
C ARG A 59 11.65 7.21 10.45
N ASN A 60 11.13 7.29 11.67
CA ASN A 60 11.49 8.30 12.66
C ASN A 60 11.78 7.59 14.00
N GLY A 61 13.07 7.42 14.30
CA GLY A 61 13.52 6.63 15.46
C GLY A 61 13.08 5.16 15.37
N PRO A 62 12.41 4.62 16.41
CA PRO A 62 11.88 3.25 16.40
C PRO A 62 10.54 3.12 15.65
N ALA A 63 9.95 4.24 15.22
CA ALA A 63 8.65 4.24 14.59
C ALA A 63 8.76 4.39 13.06
N PHE A 64 7.82 3.78 12.36
CA PHE A 64 7.59 3.94 10.93
C PHE A 64 6.20 4.50 10.68
N TYR A 65 6.07 5.35 9.67
CA TYR A 65 4.82 6.00 9.29
C TYR A 65 4.62 5.87 7.80
N GLY A 66 3.38 5.65 7.38
CA GLY A 66 3.05 5.56 5.98
C GLY A 66 1.57 5.27 5.78
N TYR A 67 1.26 4.61 4.67
CA TYR A 67 -0.10 4.22 4.36
C TYR A 67 -0.10 2.78 3.84
N PHE A 68 -1.04 1.99 4.32
CA PHE A 68 -1.43 0.76 3.64
C PHE A 68 -2.25 1.16 2.43
N ARG A 69 -1.87 0.76 1.22
CA ARG A 69 -2.60 1.15 0.01
C ARG A 69 -2.97 -0.06 -0.82
N THR A 70 -4.22 -0.08 -1.25
CA THR A 70 -4.76 -1.04 -2.21
C THR A 70 -5.36 -0.27 -3.38
N GLN A 71 -5.89 -0.97 -4.37
CA GLN A 71 -6.68 -0.34 -5.43
C GLN A 71 -8.00 0.29 -4.92
N HIS A 72 -8.45 -0.07 -3.70
CA HIS A 72 -9.72 0.39 -3.13
C HIS A 72 -9.56 1.58 -2.17
N GLY A 73 -8.34 1.94 -1.81
CA GLY A 73 -8.09 3.05 -0.90
C GLY A 73 -6.71 3.03 -0.28
N SER A 74 -6.49 4.02 0.58
CA SER A 74 -5.28 4.15 1.38
C SER A 74 -5.63 4.52 2.81
N TRP A 75 -5.02 3.85 3.77
CA TRP A 75 -5.28 4.01 5.20
C TRP A 75 -4.00 4.33 5.93
N GLU A 76 -4.05 5.33 6.81
CA GLU A 76 -2.88 5.76 7.57
C GLU A 76 -2.37 4.61 8.44
N GLY A 77 -1.06 4.38 8.38
CA GLY A 77 -0.39 3.28 9.03
C GLY A 77 0.77 3.75 9.90
N LYS A 78 0.97 3.05 11.01
CA LYS A 78 2.09 3.25 11.92
C LYS A 78 2.64 1.90 12.34
N ALA A 79 3.97 1.79 12.43
CA ALA A 79 4.65 0.66 13.03
C ALA A 79 5.58 1.14 14.13
N GLU A 80 5.68 0.41 15.24
CA GLU A 80 6.60 0.69 16.33
C GLU A 80 7.47 -0.54 16.59
N GLN A 81 8.79 -0.35 16.56
CA GLN A 81 9.71 -1.41 16.93
C GLN A 81 9.96 -1.38 18.43
N SER A 82 9.54 -2.45 19.12
CA SER A 82 9.83 -2.65 20.53
C SER A 82 11.33 -2.90 20.77
N PRO A 83 11.83 -2.72 22.01
CA PRO A 83 13.22 -3.06 22.35
C PRO A 83 13.58 -4.53 22.06
N SER A 84 12.59 -5.43 22.06
CA SER A 84 12.77 -6.85 21.73
C SER A 84 12.88 -7.14 20.23
N GLY A 85 12.75 -6.12 19.38
CA GLY A 85 12.74 -6.26 17.91
C GLY A 85 11.36 -6.61 17.32
N ARG A 86 10.34 -6.88 18.14
CA ARG A 86 8.94 -7.05 17.69
C ARG A 86 8.41 -5.76 17.08
N LEU A 87 7.69 -5.86 15.97
CA LEU A 87 6.93 -4.77 15.36
C LEU A 87 5.49 -4.78 15.87
N ASP A 88 5.03 -3.65 16.39
CA ASP A 88 3.63 -3.40 16.74
C ASP A 88 3.03 -2.51 15.65
N LEU A 89 1.94 -2.96 15.03
CA LEU A 89 1.34 -2.31 13.86
C LEU A 89 -0.01 -1.68 14.18
N TYR A 90 -0.27 -0.57 13.53
CA TYR A 90 -1.50 0.20 13.71
C TYR A 90 -2.00 0.72 12.37
N ILE A 91 -3.31 0.75 12.22
CA ILE A 91 -4.04 1.32 11.09
C ILE A 91 -5.10 2.29 11.60
N ARG A 92 -5.26 3.43 10.94
CA ARG A 92 -6.30 4.39 11.25
C ARG A 92 -7.50 4.18 10.33
N ASP A 93 -8.69 4.13 10.93
CA ASP A 93 -9.97 4.08 10.25
C ASP A 93 -10.02 3.04 9.11
N PRO A 94 -9.75 1.74 9.40
CA PRO A 94 -9.77 0.69 8.38
C PRO A 94 -11.16 0.59 7.71
N PRO A 95 -11.24 0.01 6.49
CA PRO A 95 -12.50 -0.05 5.74
C PRO A 95 -13.57 -0.81 6.53
N GLU A 96 -14.81 -0.31 6.53
CA GLU A 96 -15.89 -0.89 7.34
C GLU A 96 -16.19 -2.35 6.99
N LEU A 97 -16.04 -2.72 5.72
CA LEU A 97 -16.18 -4.08 5.23
C LEU A 97 -15.30 -5.08 6.00
N LEU A 98 -14.17 -4.62 6.54
CA LEU A 98 -13.24 -5.46 7.30
C LEU A 98 -13.92 -6.09 8.53
N ARG A 99 -14.97 -5.46 9.07
CA ARG A 99 -15.77 -5.98 10.20
C ARG A 99 -16.46 -7.31 9.90
N PHE A 100 -16.71 -7.60 8.62
CA PHE A 100 -17.35 -8.82 8.17
C PHE A 100 -16.35 -9.86 7.65
N HIS A 101 -15.05 -9.53 7.65
CA HIS A 101 -13.99 -10.42 7.18
C HIS A 101 -13.52 -11.36 8.30
N HIS A 102 -13.06 -12.56 7.95
CA HIS A 102 -12.54 -13.52 8.93
C HIS A 102 -11.30 -13.02 9.69
N HIS A 103 -10.56 -12.07 9.11
CA HIS A 103 -9.44 -11.38 9.77
C HIS A 103 -9.86 -10.21 10.67
N TRP A 104 -11.16 -9.90 10.82
CA TRP A 104 -11.60 -8.81 11.71
C TRP A 104 -11.04 -8.93 13.12
N SER A 105 -10.96 -10.15 13.65
CA SER A 105 -10.42 -10.41 14.98
C SER A 105 -8.98 -9.92 15.15
N CYS A 106 -8.18 -9.85 14.08
CA CYS A 106 -6.81 -9.34 14.11
C CYS A 106 -6.72 -7.84 14.41
N PHE A 107 -7.82 -7.09 14.29
CA PHE A 107 -7.87 -5.65 14.45
C PHE A 107 -8.56 -5.26 15.77
N SER A 108 -7.77 -4.82 16.73
CA SER A 108 -8.27 -4.37 18.03
C SER A 108 -8.41 -2.85 18.06
N LYS A 109 -9.63 -2.37 18.27
CA LYS A 109 -9.93 -0.92 18.33
C LYS A 109 -9.16 -0.24 19.47
N GLN A 110 -8.55 0.88 19.14
CA GLN A 110 -7.86 1.81 20.03
C GLN A 110 -8.58 3.18 20.03
N LYS A 111 -7.97 4.18 20.68
CA LYS A 111 -8.50 5.55 20.73
C LYS A 111 -8.27 6.28 19.40
N HIS A 112 -9.10 7.30 19.12
CA HIS A 112 -8.93 8.22 17.97
C HIS A 112 -8.90 7.53 16.59
N GLY A 113 -9.74 6.52 16.38
CA GLY A 113 -9.84 5.84 15.07
C GLY A 113 -8.73 4.82 14.80
N TRP A 114 -7.75 4.69 15.68
CA TRP A 114 -6.68 3.70 15.54
C TRP A 114 -7.14 2.29 15.87
N TYR A 115 -6.56 1.31 15.20
CA TYR A 115 -6.68 -0.10 15.49
C TYR A 115 -5.28 -0.69 15.55
N SER A 116 -4.98 -1.46 16.59
CA SER A 116 -3.76 -2.25 16.66
C SER A 116 -3.98 -3.57 15.94
N ILE A 117 -3.00 -4.02 15.17
CA ILE A 117 -3.06 -5.24 14.37
C ILE A 117 -2.22 -6.30 15.06
N HIS A 118 -2.87 -7.34 15.58
CA HIS A 118 -2.15 -8.49 16.12
C HIS A 118 -1.85 -9.46 14.98
N HIS A 119 -0.57 -9.59 14.61
CA HIS A 119 -0.11 -10.62 13.68
C HIS A 119 0.94 -11.49 14.37
N THR A 120 1.06 -12.75 13.92
CA THR A 120 2.18 -13.65 14.22
C THR A 120 3.51 -12.91 14.07
N LYS A 121 4.28 -12.81 15.16
CA LYS A 121 5.51 -12.01 15.29
C LYS A 121 6.41 -12.09 14.05
N MET A 122 6.32 -11.13 13.11
CA MET A 122 7.37 -10.90 12.14
C MET A 122 8.13 -9.64 12.49
N SER A 123 9.46 -9.67 12.29
CA SER A 123 10.34 -8.53 12.49
C SER A 123 10.57 -7.72 11.21
N ASP A 124 10.05 -8.18 10.07
CA ASP A 124 10.15 -7.49 8.78
C ASP A 124 8.89 -6.69 8.47
N LEU A 125 9.03 -5.36 8.53
CA LEU A 125 7.99 -4.41 8.20
C LEU A 125 7.47 -4.58 6.76
N SER A 126 8.32 -4.97 5.81
CA SER A 126 7.92 -5.15 4.41
C SER A 126 6.87 -6.24 4.27
N ALA A 127 7.12 -7.39 4.90
CA ALA A 127 6.23 -8.54 4.89
C ALA A 127 4.90 -8.21 5.60
N GLU A 128 4.97 -7.49 6.71
CA GLU A 128 3.79 -7.04 7.45
C GLU A 128 2.90 -6.09 6.65
N ILE A 129 3.48 -5.10 5.96
CA ILE A 129 2.72 -4.18 5.09
C ILE A 129 2.02 -4.96 3.98
N LEU A 130 2.72 -5.89 3.34
CA LEU A 130 2.15 -6.74 2.29
C LEU A 130 0.98 -7.59 2.82
N ALA A 131 1.13 -8.20 4.00
CA ALA A 131 0.09 -9.01 4.61
C ALA A 131 -1.17 -8.19 4.89
N ILE A 132 -1.02 -6.99 5.46
CA ILE A 132 -2.16 -6.11 5.75
C ILE A 132 -2.81 -5.59 4.46
N GLU A 133 -2.01 -5.15 3.47
CA GLU A 133 -2.53 -4.72 2.16
C GLU A 133 -3.30 -5.85 1.46
N THR A 134 -2.87 -7.11 1.63
CA THR A 134 -3.58 -8.30 1.11
C THR A 134 -4.92 -8.49 1.79
N ILE A 135 -4.98 -8.47 3.12
CA ILE A 135 -6.24 -8.58 3.89
C ILE A 135 -7.22 -7.47 3.49
N LEU A 136 -6.73 -6.25 3.32
CA LEU A 136 -7.55 -5.11 2.90
C LEU A 136 -8.09 -5.31 1.47
N MET A 137 -7.32 -5.90 0.57
CA MET A 137 -7.76 -6.20 -0.79
C MET A 137 -8.80 -7.34 -0.85
N GLU A 138 -8.59 -8.41 -0.09
CA GLU A 138 -9.49 -9.57 0.00
C GLU A 138 -10.86 -9.18 0.53
N CYS A 139 -10.89 -8.34 1.56
CA CYS A 139 -12.10 -7.79 2.16
C CYS A 139 -13.04 -7.16 1.12
N HIS A 140 -12.49 -6.38 0.18
CA HIS A 140 -13.27 -5.79 -0.91
C HIS A 140 -13.70 -6.83 -1.96
N SER A 141 -12.84 -7.80 -2.29
CA SER A 141 -13.15 -8.84 -3.28
C SER A 141 -14.24 -9.82 -2.82
N HIS A 142 -14.42 -10.01 -1.51
CA HIS A 142 -15.45 -10.88 -0.94
C HIS A 142 -16.72 -10.13 -0.50
N GLY A 143 -16.63 -8.82 -0.27
CA GLY A 143 -17.81 -7.96 -0.08
C GLY A 143 -18.76 -8.02 -1.28
N ASP A 144 -18.22 -7.97 -2.49
CA ASP A 144 -18.99 -7.98 -3.74
C ASP A 144 -19.79 -9.28 -3.97
N ASN A 145 -19.34 -10.41 -3.43
CA ASN A 145 -19.99 -11.72 -3.63
C ASN A 145 -21.07 -12.03 -2.58
N SER A 146 -21.13 -11.23 -1.50
CA SER A 146 -22.12 -11.38 -0.43
C SER A 146 -23.40 -10.57 -0.66
N MET A 147 -23.34 -9.52 -1.49
CA MET A 147 -24.52 -8.74 -1.89
C MET A 147 -25.26 -9.30 -3.11
N SER A 148 -24.64 -10.19 -3.90
CA SER A 148 -25.26 -10.78 -5.10
C SER A 148 -26.17 -11.98 -4.83
N LYS A 149 -26.32 -12.42 -3.57
CA LYS A 149 -27.18 -13.56 -3.17
C LYS A 149 -28.49 -13.18 -2.48
N ALA A 150 -28.86 -11.91 -2.50
CA ALA A 150 -30.18 -11.46 -2.05
C ALA A 150 -31.05 -11.09 -3.26
N ASN A 151 -31.63 -12.10 -3.91
CA ASN A 151 -32.79 -11.93 -4.80
C ASN A 151 -33.62 -13.22 -4.84
#